data_AF-A0A349UL53-F1
#
_entry.id   AF-A0A349UL53-F1
#
_cell.length_a   1.000
_cell.length_b   1.000
_cell.length_c   1.000
_cell.angle_alpha   90.00
_cell.angle_beta   90.00
_cell.angle_gamma   90.00
#
_symmetry.space_group_name_H-M   'P 1'
#
loop_
_entity.id
_entity.type
_entity.pdbx_description
1 polymer ?
#
loop_
_entity_poly.entity_id
_entity_poly.type
_entity_poly.pdbx_seq_one_letter_code
_entity_poly.pdbx_strand_id
1 'polypeptide(L)'
;MDAGGAQVESVLDPSGFLLAGAYAEALLGVLPDNAAAEELAAELSELVRLLDEVDGFEGLLTATLLSKAQRMAMVDRVFDGRCSETLLGLLGVLARNARLGLLRGVAEWFRRLLGAR
;
A
#
# COMPACT_ATOMS: atom_id res chain seq x y z
N MET A 1 -9.26 -40.50 11.51
CA MET A 1 -10.26 -39.54 11.02
C MET A 1 -10.39 -38.50 12.12
N ASP A 2 -9.99 -37.25 11.90
CA ASP A 2 -10.90 -36.12 12.04
C ASP A 2 -10.25 -34.77 11.66
N ALA A 3 -11.06 -34.03 10.92
CA ALA A 3 -11.11 -32.60 10.63
C ALA A 3 -9.80 -31.84 10.35
N GLY A 4 -9.54 -31.67 9.04
CA GLY A 4 -8.80 -30.53 8.54
C GLY A 4 -9.54 -29.23 8.86
N GLY A 5 -8.90 -28.38 9.65
CA GLY A 5 -9.28 -26.98 9.79
C GLY A 5 -8.83 -26.23 8.54
N ALA A 6 -9.68 -26.20 7.51
CA ALA A 6 -9.58 -25.22 6.45
C ALA A 6 -9.76 -23.84 7.12
N GLN A 7 -8.66 -23.10 7.26
CA GLN A 7 -8.74 -21.69 7.59
C GLN A 7 -9.38 -21.00 6.39
N VAL A 8 -10.64 -20.62 6.56
CA VAL A 8 -11.40 -19.88 5.57
C VAL A 8 -10.72 -18.53 5.43
N GLU A 9 -10.18 -18.28 4.23
CA GLU A 9 -9.64 -17.00 3.79
C GLU A 9 -10.69 -15.91 4.04
N SER A 10 -10.44 -15.07 5.03
CA SER A 10 -11.33 -13.98 5.40
C SER A 10 -11.32 -12.94 4.29
N VAL A 11 -12.30 -13.05 3.39
CA VAL A 11 -12.61 -12.05 2.37
C VAL A 11 -12.92 -10.74 3.11
N LEU A 12 -11.93 -9.83 3.15
CA LEU A 12 -11.87 -8.56 3.89
C LEU A 12 -11.66 -8.70 5.41
N ASP A 13 -10.41 -8.55 5.87
CA ASP A 13 -10.13 -8.13 7.24
C ASP A 13 -10.65 -6.68 7.43
N PRO A 14 -11.72 -6.45 8.21
CA PRO A 14 -12.30 -5.11 8.38
C PRO A 14 -11.28 -4.15 9.01
N SER A 15 -10.35 -4.68 9.81
CA SER A 15 -9.34 -3.90 10.52
C SER A 15 -8.27 -3.38 9.56
N GLY A 16 -7.83 -4.22 8.63
CA GLY A 16 -6.89 -3.85 7.57
C GLY A 16 -7.47 -2.78 6.64
N PHE A 17 -8.75 -2.92 6.25
CA PHE A 17 -9.43 -1.96 5.40
C PHE A 17 -9.63 -0.59 6.09
N LEU A 18 -10.04 -0.56 7.36
CA LEU A 18 -10.17 0.71 8.11
C LEU A 18 -8.81 1.40 8.29
N LEU A 19 -7.76 0.64 8.54
CA LEU A 19 -6.41 1.18 8.68
C LEU A 19 -5.89 1.76 7.35
N ALA A 20 -6.20 1.12 6.23
CA ALA A 20 -5.90 1.65 4.91
C ALA A 20 -6.60 3.00 4.66
N GLY A 21 -7.85 3.14 5.09
CA GLY A 21 -8.59 4.41 5.06
C GLY A 21 -7.89 5.52 5.84
N ALA A 22 -7.40 5.24 7.05
CA ALA A 22 -6.66 6.22 7.86
C ALA A 22 -5.38 6.72 7.18
N TYR A 23 -4.66 5.85 6.46
CA TYR A 23 -3.50 6.27 5.66
C TYR A 23 -3.91 7.14 4.47
N ALA A 24 -5.00 6.78 3.78
CA ALA A 24 -5.50 7.56 2.65
C ALA A 24 -5.96 8.96 3.06
N GLU A 25 -6.68 9.07 4.19
CA GLU A 25 -7.09 10.37 4.76
C GLU A 25 -5.87 11.22 5.14
N ALA A 26 -4.86 10.62 5.78
CA ALA A 26 -3.63 11.31 6.13
C ALA A 26 -2.87 11.82 4.90
N LEU A 27 -2.79 11.02 3.83
CA LEU A 27 -2.19 11.44 2.55
C LEU A 27 -2.93 12.63 1.96
N LEU A 28 -4.25 12.57 1.89
CA LEU A 28 -5.05 13.65 1.31
C LEU A 28 -4.92 14.94 2.12
N GLY A 29 -4.77 14.83 3.44
CA GLY A 29 -4.57 15.97 4.35
C GLY A 29 -3.22 16.67 4.24
N VAL A 30 -2.19 16.04 3.65
CA VAL A 30 -0.86 16.64 3.47
C VAL A 30 -0.61 17.15 2.05
N LEU A 31 -1.48 16.81 1.09
CA LEU A 31 -1.36 17.26 -0.29
C LEU A 31 -1.83 18.72 -0.44
N PRO A 32 -1.15 19.54 -1.24
CA PRO A 32 -1.40 20.98 -1.31
C PRO A 32 -2.71 21.32 -2.03
N ASP A 33 -3.12 20.52 -3.01
CA ASP A 33 -4.30 20.77 -3.83
C ASP A 33 -4.81 19.48 -4.50
N ASN A 34 -5.89 19.61 -5.29
CA ASN A 34 -6.49 18.50 -6.02
C ASN A 34 -5.58 17.98 -7.14
N ALA A 35 -4.72 18.82 -7.74
CA ALA A 35 -3.84 18.36 -8.83
C ALA A 35 -2.78 17.38 -8.28
N ALA A 36 -2.15 17.73 -7.16
CA ALA A 36 -1.23 16.84 -6.46
C ALA A 36 -1.93 15.55 -5.96
N ALA A 37 -3.21 15.64 -5.58
CA ALA A 37 -3.99 14.47 -5.22
C ALA A 37 -4.29 13.55 -6.42
N GLU A 38 -4.65 14.10 -7.59
CA GLU A 38 -4.82 13.32 -8.82
C GLU A 38 -3.51 12.68 -9.28
N GLU A 39 -2.38 13.39 -9.19
CA GLU A 39 -1.06 12.85 -9.50
C GLU A 39 -0.71 11.66 -8.61
N LEU A 40 -0.89 11.79 -7.29
CA LEU A 40 -0.67 10.68 -6.36
C LEU A 40 -1.64 9.51 -6.61
N ALA A 41 -2.91 9.80 -6.95
CA ALA A 41 -3.87 8.77 -7.31
C ALA A 41 -3.42 7.98 -8.54
N ALA A 42 -2.86 8.65 -9.56
CA ALA A 42 -2.30 8.01 -10.73
C ALA A 42 -1.10 7.13 -10.37
N GLU A 43 -0.16 7.62 -9.55
CA GLU A 43 1.00 6.82 -9.10
C GLU A 43 0.59 5.59 -8.29
N LEU A 44 -0.36 5.73 -7.37
CA LEU A 44 -0.91 4.59 -6.61
C LEU A 44 -1.55 3.55 -7.53
N SER A 45 -2.19 4.01 -8.60
CA SER A 45 -2.84 3.14 -9.58
C SER A 45 -1.82 2.37 -10.40
N GLU A 46 -0.76 3.04 -10.86
CA GLU A 46 0.36 2.39 -11.53
C GLU A 46 1.08 1.39 -10.62
N LEU A 47 1.26 1.74 -9.34
CA LEU A 47 1.84 0.82 -8.37
C LEU A 47 0.98 -0.44 -8.20
N VAL A 48 -0.34 -0.28 -8.04
CA VAL A 48 -1.27 -1.43 -7.96
C VAL A 48 -1.20 -2.27 -9.24
N ARG A 49 -1.16 -1.63 -10.42
CA ARG A 49 -0.99 -2.33 -11.69
C ARG A 49 0.32 -3.13 -11.73
N LEU A 50 1.43 -2.59 -11.23
CA LEU A 50 2.70 -3.31 -11.13
C LEU A 50 2.64 -4.51 -10.17
N LEU A 51 1.86 -4.43 -9.08
CA LEU A 51 1.63 -5.58 -8.19
C LEU A 51 0.92 -6.73 -8.93
N ASP A 52 0.06 -6.41 -9.88
CA ASP A 52 -0.68 -7.38 -10.69
C ASP A 52 0.15 -7.94 -11.86
N GLU A 53 0.99 -7.10 -12.49
CA GLU A 53 1.74 -7.47 -13.70
C GLU A 53 3.08 -8.15 -13.41
N VAL A 54 3.70 -7.85 -12.25
CA VAL A 54 5.02 -8.38 -11.90
C VAL A 54 4.86 -9.55 -10.93
N ASP A 55 4.96 -10.76 -11.46
CA ASP A 55 4.88 -11.99 -10.69
C ASP A 55 5.79 -11.96 -9.44
N GLY A 56 5.19 -12.21 -8.28
CA GLY A 56 5.89 -12.27 -7.00
C GLY A 56 6.26 -10.90 -6.40
N PHE A 57 5.93 -9.78 -7.04
CA PHE A 57 6.26 -8.45 -6.51
C PHE A 57 5.54 -8.15 -5.19
N GLU A 58 4.23 -8.40 -5.14
CA GLU A 58 3.45 -8.26 -3.91
C GLU A 58 3.96 -9.18 -2.78
N GLY A 59 4.33 -10.42 -3.12
CA GLY A 59 4.95 -11.36 -2.20
C GLY A 59 6.30 -10.87 -1.66
N LEU A 60 7.13 -10.24 -2.49
CA LEU A 60 8.40 -9.64 -2.08
C LEU A 60 8.19 -8.49 -1.09
N LEU A 61 7.21 -7.61 -1.35
CA LEU A 61 6.92 -6.46 -0.47
C LEU A 61 6.38 -6.90 0.89
N THR A 62 5.56 -7.95 0.90
CA THR A 62 4.88 -8.46 2.09
C THR A 62 5.67 -9.55 2.83
N ALA A 63 6.83 -9.95 2.31
CA ALA A 63 7.65 -11.03 2.86
C ALA A 63 7.94 -10.83 4.37
N THR A 64 7.47 -11.76 5.21
CA THR A 64 7.63 -11.72 6.66
C THR A 64 9.06 -11.99 7.13
N LEU A 65 9.86 -12.65 6.28
CA LEU A 65 11.26 -13.01 6.54
C LEU A 65 12.21 -11.81 6.54
N LEU A 66 11.82 -10.67 5.95
CA LEU A 66 12.63 -9.46 5.93
C LEU A 66 12.54 -8.73 7.28
N SER A 67 13.70 -8.46 7.89
CA SER A 67 13.77 -7.51 9.01
C SER A 67 13.28 -6.12 8.57
N LYS A 68 12.88 -5.29 9.54
CA LYS A 68 12.45 -3.92 9.29
C LYS A 68 13.48 -3.11 8.47
N ALA A 69 14.77 -3.22 8.80
CA ALA A 69 15.84 -2.53 8.10
C ALA A 69 16.00 -3.02 6.65
N GLN A 70 15.96 -4.35 6.43
CA GLN A 70 16.03 -4.92 5.09
C GLN A 70 14.82 -4.50 4.23
N ARG A 71 13.63 -4.43 4.81
CA ARG A 71 12.42 -4.00 4.11
C ARG A 71 12.48 -2.53 3.71
N MET A 72 12.95 -1.66 4.60
CA MET A 72 13.15 -0.24 4.29
C MET A 72 14.19 -0.05 3.18
N ALA A 73 15.35 -0.71 3.30
CA ALA A 73 16.39 -0.65 2.27
C ALA A 73 15.92 -1.21 0.92
N MET A 74 15.06 -2.24 0.92
CA MET A 74 14.42 -2.75 -0.28
C MET A 74 13.49 -1.71 -0.91
N VAL A 75 12.63 -1.06 -0.11
CA VAL A 75 11.76 0.00 -0.61
C VAL A 75 12.58 1.14 -1.23
N ASP A 76 13.60 1.63 -0.53
CA ASP A 76 14.47 2.68 -1.06
C ASP A 76 15.12 2.23 -2.38
N ARG A 77 15.72 1.03 -2.42
CA ARG A 77 16.36 0.50 -3.64
C ARG A 77 15.41 0.35 -4.83
N VAL A 78 14.14 -0.01 -4.58
CA VAL A 78 13.16 -0.29 -5.64
C VAL A 78 12.50 0.99 -6.15
N PHE A 79 12.22 1.95 -5.28
CA PHE A 79 11.33 3.08 -5.56
C PHE A 79 12.02 4.45 -5.56
N ASP A 80 13.22 4.58 -4.99
CA ASP A 80 13.96 5.85 -4.99
C ASP A 80 14.23 6.33 -6.43
N GLY A 81 13.92 7.60 -6.68
CA GLY A 81 13.98 8.23 -8.00
C GLY A 81 13.00 7.67 -9.05
N ARG A 82 12.06 6.79 -8.67
CA ARG A 82 11.07 6.18 -9.59
C ARG A 82 9.62 6.56 -9.30
N CYS A 83 9.37 7.23 -8.19
CA CYS A 83 8.07 7.77 -7.81
C CYS A 83 8.25 9.11 -7.10
N SER A 84 7.15 9.82 -6.87
CA SER A 84 7.15 11.04 -6.08
C SER A 84 7.66 10.81 -4.66
N GLU A 85 8.19 11.88 -4.04
CA GLU A 85 8.59 11.85 -2.63
C GLU A 85 7.41 11.50 -1.71
N THR A 86 6.18 11.86 -2.09
CA THR A 86 4.97 11.52 -1.34
C THR A 86 4.69 10.02 -1.37
N LEU A 87 4.76 9.39 -2.54
CA LEU A 87 4.58 7.94 -2.64
C LEU A 87 5.72 7.19 -1.94
N LEU A 88 6.98 7.63 -2.11
CA LEU A 88 8.11 7.04 -1.40
C LEU A 88 7.97 7.18 0.12
N GLY A 89 7.50 8.33 0.60
CA GLY A 89 7.20 8.58 2.00
C GLY A 89 6.13 7.62 2.56
N LEU A 90 5.03 7.43 1.82
CA LEU A 90 4.01 6.44 2.15
C LEU A 90 4.61 5.03 2.24
N LEU A 91 5.35 4.60 1.22
CA LEU A 91 5.98 3.29 1.17
C LEU A 91 6.93 3.08 2.35
N GLY A 92 7.71 4.09 2.71
CA GLY A 92 8.58 4.08 3.89
C GLY A 92 7.80 3.93 5.19
N VAL A 93 6.67 4.63 5.35
CA VAL A 93 5.80 4.50 6.52
C VAL A 93 5.18 3.10 6.60
N LEU A 94 4.66 2.57 5.49
CA LEU A 94 4.08 1.23 5.45
C LEU A 94 5.14 0.14 5.72
N ALA A 95 6.32 0.26 5.11
CA ALA A 95 7.44 -0.66 5.33
C ALA A 95 7.89 -0.67 6.80
N ARG A 96 8.02 0.50 7.42
CA ARG A 96 8.41 0.65 8.84
C ARG A 96 7.47 -0.09 9.80
N ASN A 97 6.20 -0.20 9.43
CA ASN A 97 5.14 -0.82 10.23
C ASN A 97 4.75 -2.22 9.75
N ALA A 98 5.48 -2.81 8.79
CA ALA A 98 5.15 -4.10 8.16
C ALA A 98 3.73 -4.14 7.53
N ARG A 99 3.31 -3.01 6.93
CA ARG A 99 1.96 -2.76 6.39
C ARG A 99 1.93 -2.58 4.87
N LEU A 100 2.97 -3.02 4.14
CA LEU A 100 2.99 -2.92 2.68
C LEU A 100 1.83 -3.69 2.00
N GLY A 101 1.26 -4.70 2.66
CA GLY A 101 0.06 -5.38 2.19
C GLY A 101 -1.21 -4.52 2.16
N LEU A 102 -1.18 -3.32 2.75
CA LEU A 102 -2.31 -2.38 2.71
C LEU A 102 -2.35 -1.53 1.43
N LEU A 103 -1.34 -1.61 0.56
CA LEU A 103 -1.21 -0.72 -0.61
C LEU A 103 -2.46 -0.67 -1.49
N ARG A 104 -3.07 -1.83 -1.79
CA ARG A 104 -4.31 -1.90 -2.58
C ARG A 104 -5.47 -1.18 -1.88
N GLY A 105 -5.64 -1.43 -0.59
CA GLY A 105 -6.68 -0.77 0.21
C GLY A 105 -6.47 0.74 0.30
N VAL A 106 -5.21 1.20 0.42
CA VAL A 106 -4.90 2.63 0.47
C VAL A 106 -5.24 3.29 -0.87
N ALA A 107 -4.87 2.67 -1.99
CA ALA A 107 -5.19 3.18 -3.32
C ALA A 107 -6.72 3.27 -3.56
N GLU A 108 -7.47 2.24 -3.15
CA GLU A 108 -8.93 2.22 -3.24
C GLU A 108 -9.58 3.33 -2.41
N TRP A 109 -9.21 3.44 -1.13
CA TRP A 109 -9.72 4.49 -0.25
C TRP A 109 -9.37 5.88 -0.75
N PHE A 110 -8.14 6.08 -1.20
CA PHE A 110 -7.66 7.38 -1.68
C PHE A 110 -8.47 7.85 -2.90
N ARG A 111 -8.72 6.98 -3.88
CA ARG A 111 -9.60 7.30 -5.02
C ARG A 111 -11.03 7.60 -4.59
N ARG A 112 -11.57 6.84 -3.62
CA ARG A 112 -12.92 7.08 -3.10
C ARG A 112 -13.05 8.44 -2.43
N LEU A 113 -12.05 8.85 -1.64
CA LEU A 113 -12.02 10.16 -0.99
C LEU A 113 -11.95 11.30 -2.02
N LEU A 114 -11.16 11.13 -3.08
CA LEU A 114 -11.02 12.11 -4.14
C LEU A 114 -12.33 12.31 -4.93
N GLY A 115 -12.99 11.21 -5.30
CA GLY A 115 -14.26 11.26 -6.04
C GLY A 115 -15.48 11.70 -5.21
N ALA A 116 -15.36 11.75 -3.88
CA ALA A 116 -16.41 12.23 -2.98
C ALA A 116 -16.32 13.76 -2.73
N ARG A 117 -15.35 14.46 -3.33
CA ARG A 117 -15.05 15.86 -3.09
C ARG A 117 -15.68 16.81 -4.12
#